data_AF-A0A959PVR7-F1
#
_entry.id   AF-A0A959PVR7-F1
#
_cell.length_a   1.000
_cell.length_b   1.000
_cell.length_c   1.000
_cell.angle_alpha   90.00
_cell.angle_beta   90.00
_cell.angle_gamma   90.00
#
_symmetry.space_group_name_H-M   'P 1'
#
loop_
_entity.id
_entity.type
_entity.pdbx_description
1 polymer ?
#
loop_
_entity_poly.entity_id
_entity_poly.type
_entity_poly.pdbx_seq_one_letter_code
_entity_poly.pdbx_strand_id
1 'polypeptide(L)'
;MIVFMQMNQVCKILPVLVLVLTLHSFLHGQVESDHSETSKKEQRRLKKEKNKEYLKIAWKQPYPNPYRAAVLSMAVPGAGQLYNRRYWKAPIVWGGFYGLFASVKFNKDFRDRFNTAYGLQVAGLEHEFTGIINDAETLRRWRNKYDKQLQTTYVGFVGLYILNVLDAYVDAHLKSFDIDEDITLSVRPVINPSFGVGVVLSPK
;
A
#
# COMPACT_ATOMS: atom_id res chain seq x y z
N MET A 1 -76.49 57.22 9.72
CA MET A 1 -75.32 57.94 9.19
C MET A 1 -74.00 57.63 9.91
N ILE A 2 -73.94 56.67 10.86
CA ILE A 2 -72.68 56.31 11.57
C ILE A 2 -71.97 55.11 10.91
N VAL A 3 -72.73 54.18 10.32
CA VAL A 3 -72.17 52.98 9.65
C VAL A 3 -71.36 53.33 8.40
N PHE A 4 -71.77 54.35 7.63
CA PHE A 4 -71.04 54.80 6.44
C PHE A 4 -69.69 55.48 6.76
N MET A 5 -69.53 56.03 7.97
CA MET A 5 -68.31 56.73 8.36
C MET A 5 -67.22 55.77 8.89
N GLN A 6 -67.60 54.62 9.45
CA GLN A 6 -66.68 53.54 9.83
C GLN A 6 -66.06 52.82 8.62
N MET A 7 -66.80 52.70 7.51
CA MET A 7 -66.36 51.95 6.32
C MET A 7 -65.15 52.60 5.61
N ASN A 8 -65.05 53.94 5.61
CA ASN A 8 -63.97 54.65 4.92
C ASN A 8 -62.62 54.58 5.66
N GLN A 9 -62.62 54.39 6.98
CA GLN A 9 -61.39 54.21 7.76
C GLN A 9 -60.84 52.79 7.63
N VAL A 10 -61.73 51.78 7.59
CA VAL A 10 -61.35 50.37 7.40
C VAL A 10 -60.70 50.13 6.03
N CYS A 11 -61.21 50.76 4.96
CA CYS A 11 -60.62 50.65 3.62
C CYS A 11 -59.21 51.25 3.49
N LYS A 12 -58.80 52.17 4.37
CA LYS A 12 -57.44 52.75 4.35
C LYS A 12 -56.43 51.96 5.18
N ILE A 13 -56.87 51.33 6.26
CA ILE A 13 -56.00 50.59 7.20
C ILE A 13 -55.71 49.17 6.70
N LEU A 14 -56.70 48.52 6.06
CA LEU A 14 -56.56 47.15 5.56
C LEU A 14 -55.39 46.94 4.57
N PRO A 15 -55.16 47.79 3.54
CA PRO A 15 -54.04 47.60 2.62
C PRO A 15 -52.67 47.79 3.29
N VAL A 16 -52.57 48.69 4.28
CA VAL A 16 -51.32 48.93 5.03
C VAL A 16 -50.96 47.72 5.89
N LEU A 17 -51.95 47.11 6.56
CA LEU A 17 -51.73 45.93 7.38
C LEU A 17 -51.30 44.71 6.53
N VAL A 18 -51.91 44.52 5.36
CA VAL A 18 -51.52 43.46 4.41
C VAL A 18 -50.09 43.70 3.89
N LEU A 19 -49.71 44.95 3.62
CA LEU A 19 -48.35 45.30 3.23
C LEU A 19 -47.32 45.02 4.33
N VAL A 20 -47.63 45.34 5.59
CA VAL A 20 -46.73 45.06 6.73
C VAL A 20 -46.57 43.56 6.98
N LEU A 21 -47.65 42.78 6.89
CA LEU A 21 -47.61 41.33 7.06
C LEU A 21 -46.84 40.63 5.92
N THR A 22 -47.00 41.10 4.68
CA THR A 22 -46.23 40.59 3.53
C THR A 22 -44.75 40.98 3.60
N LEU A 23 -44.42 42.20 4.03
CA LEU A 23 -43.03 42.64 4.23
C LEU A 23 -42.33 41.87 5.35
N HIS A 24 -43.02 41.58 6.47
CA HIS A 24 -42.45 40.79 7.56
C HIS A 24 -42.14 39.35 7.12
N SER A 25 -43.01 38.76 6.29
CA SER A 25 -42.78 37.43 5.69
C SER A 25 -41.61 37.41 4.71
N PHE A 26 -41.42 38.48 3.93
CA PHE A 26 -40.33 38.61 2.97
C PHE A 26 -38.95 38.79 3.64
N LEU A 27 -38.89 39.54 4.75
CA LEU A 27 -37.67 39.70 5.55
C LEU A 27 -37.25 38.39 6.24
N HIS A 28 -38.19 37.59 6.74
CA HIS A 28 -37.87 36.30 7.34
C HIS A 28 -37.31 35.28 6.32
N GLY A 29 -37.81 35.32 5.08
CA GLY A 29 -37.34 34.45 4.00
C GLY A 29 -35.89 34.71 3.54
N GLN A 30 -35.42 35.96 3.60
CA GLN A 30 -34.04 36.30 3.25
C GLN A 30 -33.04 35.82 4.32
N VAL A 31 -33.38 35.97 5.60
CA VAL A 31 -32.51 35.58 6.72
C VAL A 31 -32.31 34.06 6.80
N GLU A 32 -33.37 33.26 6.57
CA GLU A 32 -33.29 31.79 6.56
C GLU A 32 -32.37 31.27 5.44
N SER A 33 -32.40 31.93 4.27
CA SER A 33 -31.60 31.52 3.12
C SER A 33 -30.09 31.70 3.35
N ASP A 34 -29.68 32.84 3.92
CA ASP A 34 -28.28 33.16 4.21
C ASP A 34 -27.72 32.32 5.37
N HIS A 35 -28.54 32.07 6.40
CA HIS A 35 -28.14 31.23 7.53
C HIS A 35 -27.95 29.75 7.11
N SER A 36 -28.72 29.27 6.13
CA SER A 36 -28.59 27.93 5.58
C SER A 36 -27.31 27.76 4.75
N GLU A 37 -26.90 28.78 3.98
CA GLU A 37 -25.69 28.74 3.17
C GLU A 37 -24.42 28.83 4.02
N THR A 38 -24.43 29.69 5.03
CA THR A 38 -23.32 29.83 6.00
C THR A 38 -23.11 28.54 6.80
N SER A 39 -24.17 27.89 7.28
CA SER A 39 -24.10 26.58 7.96
C SER A 39 -23.54 25.48 7.05
N LYS A 40 -24.00 25.40 5.79
CA LYS A 40 -23.48 24.44 4.80
C LYS A 40 -21.99 24.68 4.49
N LYS A 41 -21.57 25.94 4.42
CA LYS A 41 -20.17 26.33 4.14
C LYS A 41 -19.25 25.96 5.31
N GLU A 42 -19.70 26.19 6.55
CA GLU A 42 -18.94 25.84 7.75
C GLU A 42 -18.84 24.31 7.92
N GLN A 43 -19.91 23.56 7.68
CA GLN A 43 -19.86 22.09 7.68
C GLN A 43 -18.88 21.53 6.63
N ARG A 44 -18.83 22.13 5.43
CA ARG A 44 -17.84 21.75 4.40
C ARG A 44 -16.41 22.05 4.83
N ARG A 45 -16.18 23.17 5.52
CA ARG A 45 -14.86 23.57 6.05
C ARG A 45 -14.40 22.62 7.16
N LEU A 46 -15.27 22.33 8.12
CA LEU A 46 -15.00 21.36 9.20
C LEU A 46 -14.71 19.96 8.65
N LYS A 47 -15.44 19.54 7.61
CA LYS A 47 -15.17 18.26 6.93
C LYS A 47 -13.80 18.25 6.22
N LYS A 48 -13.38 19.36 5.61
CA LYS A 48 -12.05 19.51 5.00
C LYS A 48 -10.93 19.53 6.03
N GLU A 49 -11.10 20.27 7.12
CA GLU A 49 -10.15 20.34 8.24
C GLU A 49 -9.94 18.95 8.85
N LYS A 50 -11.04 18.28 9.22
CA LYS A 50 -11.00 16.90 9.72
C LYS A 50 -10.34 15.96 8.73
N ASN A 51 -10.68 16.02 7.44
CA ASN A 51 -10.04 15.16 6.43
C ASN A 51 -8.53 15.41 6.34
N LYS A 52 -8.09 16.68 6.40
CA LYS A 52 -6.67 17.04 6.40
C LYS A 52 -5.94 16.50 7.64
N GLU A 53 -6.63 16.46 8.78
CA GLU A 53 -6.12 15.89 10.03
C GLU A 53 -6.07 14.36 9.99
N TYR A 54 -7.13 13.69 9.52
CA TYR A 54 -7.14 12.25 9.26
C TYR A 54 -6.00 11.84 8.32
N LEU A 55 -5.78 12.62 7.25
CA LEU A 55 -4.68 12.39 6.33
C LEU A 55 -3.33 12.55 7.05
N LYS A 56 -3.11 13.65 7.80
CA LYS A 56 -1.88 13.83 8.58
C LYS A 56 -1.60 12.64 9.52
N ILE A 57 -2.61 12.14 10.22
CA ILE A 57 -2.48 11.00 11.14
C ILE A 57 -2.17 9.71 10.36
N ALA A 58 -2.83 9.48 9.22
CA ALA A 58 -2.58 8.33 8.36
C ALA A 58 -1.14 8.30 7.80
N TRP A 59 -0.58 9.47 7.46
CA TRP A 59 0.81 9.60 6.98
C TRP A 59 1.85 9.54 8.11
N LYS A 60 1.45 9.65 9.38
CA LYS A 60 2.34 9.66 10.55
C LYS A 60 2.51 8.29 11.23
N GLN A 61 1.80 7.25 10.79
CA GLN A 61 1.83 5.93 11.43
C GLN A 61 3.23 5.29 11.30
N PRO A 62 3.96 5.03 12.40
CA PRO A 62 5.33 4.49 12.36
C PRO A 62 5.38 2.99 12.03
N TYR A 63 4.27 2.27 12.23
CA TYR A 63 4.21 0.82 12.16
C TYR A 63 3.37 0.34 10.97
N PRO A 64 4.00 -0.35 9.99
CA PRO A 64 3.26 -0.94 8.87
C PRO A 64 2.37 -2.08 9.39
N ASN A 65 1.08 -2.07 9.02
CA ASN A 65 0.16 -3.16 9.37
C ASN A 65 0.64 -4.48 8.73
N PRO A 66 0.92 -5.54 9.51
CA PRO A 66 1.49 -6.80 9.02
C PRO A 66 0.64 -7.48 7.94
N TYR A 67 -0.68 -7.43 8.08
CA TYR A 67 -1.61 -8.01 7.11
C TYR A 67 -1.56 -7.28 5.77
N ARG A 68 -1.45 -5.95 5.79
CA ARG A 68 -1.31 -5.17 4.56
C ARG A 68 0.04 -5.39 3.90
N ALA A 69 1.12 -5.52 4.68
CA ALA A 69 2.45 -5.84 4.16
C ALA A 69 2.49 -7.22 3.47
N ALA A 70 1.86 -8.22 4.08
CA ALA A 70 1.77 -9.57 3.55
C ALA A 70 0.91 -9.64 2.27
N VAL A 71 -0.26 -8.98 2.27
CA VAL A 71 -1.12 -8.91 1.06
C VAL A 71 -0.42 -8.13 -0.07
N LEU A 72 0.33 -7.06 0.25
CA LEU A 72 1.10 -6.31 -0.74
C LEU A 72 2.25 -7.16 -1.32
N SER A 73 2.96 -7.92 -0.48
CA SER A 73 3.99 -8.88 -0.92
C SER A 73 3.43 -10.02 -1.77
N MET A 74 2.19 -10.45 -1.51
CA MET A 74 1.51 -11.46 -2.34
C MET A 74 1.20 -10.92 -3.74
N ALA A 75 0.79 -9.66 -3.84
CA ALA A 75 0.42 -9.03 -5.11
C ALA A 75 1.63 -8.66 -5.97
N VAL A 76 2.71 -8.17 -5.36
CA VAL A 76 3.94 -7.82 -6.06
C VAL A 76 5.14 -8.33 -5.26
N PRO A 77 5.95 -9.25 -5.82
CA PRO A 77 7.12 -9.78 -5.12
C PRO A 77 8.07 -8.64 -4.72
N GLY A 78 8.31 -8.48 -3.42
CA GLY A 78 9.14 -7.41 -2.85
C GLY A 78 8.39 -6.14 -2.37
N ALA A 79 7.09 -5.99 -2.61
CA ALA A 79 6.37 -4.78 -2.19
C ALA A 79 6.20 -4.66 -0.66
N GLY A 80 6.11 -5.77 0.09
CA GLY A 80 6.12 -5.70 1.56
C GLY A 80 7.48 -5.33 2.14
N GLN A 81 8.60 -5.62 1.45
CA GLN A 81 9.93 -5.13 1.85
C GLN A 81 10.06 -3.61 1.65
N LEU A 82 9.44 -3.07 0.59
CA LEU A 82 9.31 -1.62 0.34
C LEU A 82 8.47 -0.93 1.42
N TYR A 83 7.32 -1.55 1.77
CA TYR A 83 6.42 -1.06 2.82
C TYR A 83 7.08 -1.08 4.21
N ASN A 84 8.01 -2.01 4.45
CA ASN A 84 8.74 -2.11 5.71
C ASN A 84 10.00 -1.21 5.81
N ARG A 85 10.31 -0.41 4.77
CA ARG A 85 11.53 0.41 4.61
C ARG A 85 12.86 -0.38 4.70
N ARG A 86 12.84 -1.70 4.52
CA ARG A 86 14.04 -2.56 4.57
C ARG A 86 14.48 -2.89 3.13
N TYR A 87 15.00 -1.88 2.43
CA TYR A 87 15.32 -1.96 0.99
C TYR A 87 16.53 -2.83 0.66
N TRP A 88 17.47 -3.02 1.60
CA TRP A 88 18.72 -3.72 1.33
C TRP A 88 18.54 -5.22 1.05
N LYS A 89 17.43 -5.83 1.51
CA LYS A 89 17.09 -7.24 1.21
C LYS A 89 16.46 -7.43 -0.17
N ALA A 90 15.93 -6.37 -0.78
CA ALA A 90 15.20 -6.46 -2.06
C ALA A 90 16.08 -6.91 -3.25
N PRO A 91 17.32 -6.41 -3.43
CA PRO A 91 18.20 -6.89 -4.50
C PRO A 91 18.49 -8.40 -4.43
N ILE A 92 18.54 -8.97 -3.23
CA ILE A 92 18.80 -10.40 -3.03
C ILE A 92 17.61 -11.23 -3.52
N VAL A 93 16.40 -10.83 -3.14
CA VAL A 93 15.17 -11.49 -3.60
C VAL A 93 15.01 -11.38 -5.11
N TRP A 94 15.21 -10.18 -5.66
CA TRP A 94 15.12 -9.93 -7.10
C TRP A 94 16.19 -10.70 -7.86
N GLY A 95 17.41 -10.78 -7.32
CA GLY A 95 18.49 -11.61 -7.86
C GLY A 95 18.12 -13.10 -7.89
N GLY A 96 17.50 -13.61 -6.82
CA GLY A 96 17.00 -14.98 -6.76
C GLY A 96 15.94 -15.29 -7.81
N PHE A 97 14.94 -14.41 -7.95
CA PHE A 97 13.91 -14.55 -8.99
C PHE A 97 14.50 -14.43 -10.41
N TYR A 98 15.42 -13.49 -10.63
CA TYR A 98 16.08 -13.31 -11.92
C TYR A 98 16.91 -14.55 -12.31
N GLY A 99 17.67 -15.10 -11.36
CA GLY A 99 18.45 -16.32 -11.57
C GLY A 99 17.58 -17.54 -11.91
N LEU A 100 16.47 -17.71 -11.19
CA LEU A 100 15.50 -18.77 -11.49
C LEU A 100 14.83 -18.55 -12.85
N PHE A 101 14.47 -17.33 -13.19
CA PHE A 101 13.85 -17.03 -14.49
C PHE A 101 14.79 -17.33 -15.66
N ALA A 102 16.05 -16.92 -15.55
CA ALA A 102 17.08 -17.27 -16.53
C ALA A 102 17.26 -18.79 -16.64
N SER A 103 17.24 -19.50 -15.50
CA SER A 103 17.33 -20.96 -15.47
C SER A 103 16.14 -21.65 -16.14
N VAL A 104 14.91 -21.15 -15.97
CA VAL A 104 13.73 -21.69 -16.67
C VAL A 104 13.90 -21.55 -18.18
N LYS A 105 14.28 -20.35 -18.66
CA LYS A 105 14.48 -20.13 -20.10
C LYS A 105 15.54 -21.07 -20.66
N PHE A 106 16.71 -21.13 -20.03
CA PHE A 106 17.79 -22.00 -20.45
C PHE A 106 17.34 -23.46 -20.52
N ASN A 107 16.77 -24.01 -19.44
CA ASN A 107 16.33 -25.40 -19.43
C ASN A 107 15.22 -25.68 -20.45
N LYS A 108 14.32 -24.73 -20.69
CA LYS A 108 13.24 -24.86 -21.67
C LYS A 108 13.77 -24.90 -23.09
N ASP A 109 14.63 -23.97 -23.44
CA ASP A 109 15.20 -23.87 -24.78
C ASP A 109 15.99 -25.13 -25.13
N PHE A 110 16.81 -25.63 -24.20
CA PHE A 110 17.53 -26.88 -24.40
C PHE A 110 16.60 -28.09 -24.48
N ARG A 111 15.60 -28.18 -23.61
CA ARG A 111 14.59 -29.25 -23.67
C ARG A 111 13.91 -29.28 -25.04
N ASP A 112 13.52 -28.13 -25.57
CA ASP A 112 12.80 -28.03 -26.83
C ASP A 112 13.71 -28.39 -28.02
N ARG A 113 14.96 -27.95 -28.02
CA ARG A 113 15.97 -28.36 -29.02
C ARG A 113 16.17 -29.87 -29.04
N PHE A 114 16.36 -30.50 -27.88
CA PHE A 114 16.52 -31.96 -27.80
C PHE A 114 15.23 -32.71 -28.13
N ASN A 115 14.06 -32.16 -27.83
CA ASN A 115 12.79 -32.76 -28.20
C ASN A 115 12.58 -32.76 -29.72
N THR A 116 12.88 -31.64 -30.37
CA THR A 116 12.84 -31.52 -31.83
C THR A 116 13.85 -32.45 -32.49
N ALA A 117 15.09 -32.46 -32.02
CA ALA A 117 16.14 -33.35 -32.54
C ALA A 117 15.76 -34.83 -32.39
N TYR A 118 15.19 -35.22 -31.24
CA TYR A 118 14.69 -36.58 -31.05
C TYR A 118 13.58 -36.94 -32.04
N GLY A 119 12.61 -36.04 -32.26
CA GLY A 119 11.54 -36.26 -33.24
C GLY A 119 12.05 -36.42 -34.68
N LEU A 120 13.00 -35.57 -35.08
CA LEU A 120 13.66 -35.64 -36.38
C LEU A 120 14.49 -36.92 -36.54
N GLN A 121 15.22 -37.33 -35.50
CA GLN A 121 16.02 -38.55 -35.52
C GLN A 121 15.15 -39.80 -35.69
N VAL A 122 14.00 -39.87 -35.01
CA VAL A 122 13.04 -40.97 -35.17
C VAL A 122 12.43 -40.98 -36.57
N ALA A 123 12.27 -39.82 -37.19
CA ALA A 123 11.81 -39.68 -38.58
C ALA A 123 12.93 -39.94 -39.63
N GLY A 124 14.18 -40.16 -39.20
CA GLY A 124 15.33 -40.33 -40.09
C GLY A 124 15.77 -39.05 -40.81
N LEU A 125 15.38 -37.88 -40.30
CA LEU A 125 15.76 -36.56 -40.84
C LEU A 125 16.98 -36.01 -40.12
N GLU A 126 17.75 -35.15 -40.81
CA GLU A 126 18.85 -34.40 -40.17
C GLU A 126 18.32 -33.44 -39.09
N HIS A 127 19.13 -33.25 -38.06
CA HIS A 127 18.84 -32.40 -36.92
C HIS A 127 20.08 -31.61 -36.47
N GLU A 128 19.89 -30.63 -35.58
CA GLU A 128 20.95 -29.73 -35.11
C GLU A 128 22.20 -30.45 -34.54
N PHE A 129 22.04 -31.64 -33.96
CA PHE A 129 23.14 -32.44 -33.38
C PHE A 129 23.69 -33.54 -34.30
N THR A 130 23.34 -33.54 -35.59
CA THR A 130 23.72 -34.61 -36.52
C THR A 130 25.24 -34.60 -36.68
N GLY A 131 25.86 -35.78 -36.61
CA GLY A 131 27.33 -35.93 -36.61
C GLY A 131 27.99 -35.80 -35.23
N ILE A 132 27.27 -35.36 -34.19
CA ILE A 132 27.73 -35.36 -32.79
C ILE A 132 27.00 -36.44 -32.00
N ILE A 133 25.67 -36.48 -32.12
CA ILE A 133 24.81 -37.43 -31.42
C ILE A 133 23.85 -38.01 -32.45
N ASN A 134 24.11 -39.25 -32.89
CA ASN A 134 23.27 -39.98 -33.84
C ASN A 134 22.40 -41.05 -33.16
N ASP A 135 22.51 -41.19 -31.84
CA ASP A 135 21.73 -42.14 -31.06
C ASP A 135 20.47 -41.46 -30.49
N ALA A 136 19.30 -42.03 -30.84
CA ALA A 136 18.01 -41.55 -30.38
C ALA A 136 17.85 -41.69 -28.85
N GLU A 137 18.48 -42.69 -28.24
CA GLU A 137 18.40 -42.88 -26.80
C GLU A 137 19.16 -41.80 -26.03
N THR A 138 20.34 -41.41 -26.54
CA THR A 138 21.12 -40.31 -26.00
C THR A 138 20.37 -38.97 -26.08
N LEU A 139 19.72 -38.65 -27.21
CA LEU A 139 18.88 -37.46 -27.36
C LEU A 139 17.71 -37.45 -26.36
N ARG A 140 17.04 -38.59 -26.20
CA ARG A 140 15.95 -38.76 -25.22
C ARG A 140 16.44 -38.55 -23.78
N ARG A 141 17.62 -39.06 -23.43
CA ARG A 141 18.22 -38.90 -22.10
C ARG A 141 18.50 -37.44 -21.79
N TRP A 142 19.07 -36.69 -22.73
CA TRP A 142 19.33 -35.26 -22.58
C TRP A 142 18.04 -34.45 -22.47
N ARG A 143 17.05 -34.71 -23.33
CA ARG A 143 15.71 -34.11 -23.20
C ARG A 143 15.13 -34.32 -21.80
N ASN A 144 15.10 -35.57 -21.31
CA ASN A 144 14.57 -35.89 -19.99
C ASN A 144 15.36 -35.22 -18.86
N LYS A 145 16.68 -35.05 -19.02
CA LYS A 145 17.52 -34.33 -18.06
C LYS A 145 17.13 -32.86 -17.96
N TYR A 146 16.89 -32.18 -19.08
CA TYR A 146 16.45 -30.77 -19.08
C TYR A 146 15.00 -30.62 -18.61
N ASP A 147 14.13 -31.57 -18.93
CA ASP A 147 12.76 -31.59 -18.41
C ASP A 147 12.75 -31.71 -16.87
N LYS A 148 13.56 -32.61 -16.31
CA LYS A 148 13.71 -32.75 -14.85
C LYS A 148 14.28 -31.47 -14.22
N GLN A 149 15.27 -30.83 -14.82
CA GLN A 149 15.83 -29.57 -14.31
C GLN A 149 14.83 -28.42 -14.35
N LEU A 150 13.98 -28.38 -15.38
CA LEU A 150 12.91 -27.39 -15.50
C LEU A 150 11.86 -27.59 -14.40
N GLN A 151 11.47 -28.84 -14.13
CA GLN A 151 10.59 -29.18 -13.00
C GLN A 151 11.21 -28.76 -11.65
N THR A 152 12.50 -29.05 -11.42
CA THR A 152 13.22 -28.60 -10.22
C THR A 152 13.25 -27.08 -10.11
N THR A 153 13.42 -26.36 -11.23
CA THR A 153 13.43 -24.89 -11.24
C THR A 153 12.06 -24.32 -10.88
N TYR A 154 10.96 -24.94 -11.32
CA TYR A 154 9.61 -24.54 -10.91
C TYR A 154 9.36 -24.75 -9.42
N VAL A 155 9.81 -25.88 -8.86
CA VAL A 155 9.75 -26.11 -7.40
C VAL A 155 10.57 -25.06 -6.66
N GLY A 156 11.75 -24.70 -7.17
CA GLY A 156 12.57 -23.60 -6.64
C GLY A 156 11.84 -22.25 -6.68
N PHE A 157 11.09 -21.97 -7.74
CA PHE A 157 10.26 -20.76 -7.86
C PHE A 157 9.18 -20.68 -6.79
N VAL A 158 8.46 -21.78 -6.56
CA VAL A 158 7.44 -21.87 -5.53
C VAL A 158 8.07 -21.74 -4.14
N GLY A 159 9.18 -22.43 -3.90
CA GLY A 159 9.92 -22.33 -2.64
C GLY A 159 10.39 -20.91 -2.34
N LEU A 160 10.96 -20.23 -3.33
CA LEU A 160 11.43 -18.85 -3.20
C LEU A 160 10.27 -17.85 -3.00
N TYR A 161 9.11 -18.10 -3.62
CA TYR A 161 7.90 -17.32 -3.39
C TYR A 161 7.39 -17.45 -1.95
N ILE A 162 7.31 -18.68 -1.43
CA ILE A 162 6.92 -18.92 -0.03
C ILE A 162 7.92 -18.27 0.94
N LEU A 163 9.23 -18.44 0.68
CA LEU A 163 10.27 -17.82 1.50
C LEU A 163 10.15 -16.29 1.53
N ASN A 164 9.83 -15.66 0.41
CA ASN A 164 9.65 -14.22 0.34
C ASN A 164 8.47 -13.73 1.20
N VAL A 165 7.37 -14.46 1.20
CA VAL A 165 6.19 -14.15 2.04
C VAL A 165 6.50 -14.35 3.51
N LEU A 166 7.17 -15.45 3.88
CA LEU A 166 7.55 -15.75 5.26
C LEU A 166 8.55 -14.74 5.82
N ASP A 167 9.60 -14.36 5.06
CA ASP A 167 10.58 -13.34 5.47
C ASP A 167 9.88 -12.00 5.75
N ALA A 168 8.96 -11.59 4.89
CA ALA A 168 8.16 -10.37 5.11
C ALA A 168 7.22 -10.47 6.31
N TYR A 169 6.61 -11.64 6.55
CA TYR A 169 5.71 -11.87 7.67
C TYR A 169 6.45 -11.84 9.02
N VAL A 170 7.58 -12.54 9.11
CA VAL A 170 8.43 -12.56 10.31
C VAL A 170 9.02 -11.17 10.57
N ASP A 171 9.53 -10.48 9.55
CA ASP A 171 10.05 -9.11 9.70
C ASP A 171 8.98 -8.11 10.18
N ALA A 172 7.72 -8.29 9.76
CA ALA A 172 6.61 -7.46 10.22
C ALA A 172 6.22 -7.78 11.68
N HIS A 173 6.23 -9.06 12.07
CA HIS A 173 5.95 -9.50 13.43
C HIS A 173 7.04 -9.04 14.41
N LEU A 174 8.31 -9.09 13.99
CA LEU A 174 9.45 -8.60 14.75
C LEU A 174 9.44 -7.08 14.97
N LYS A 175 8.79 -6.32 14.07
CA LYS A 175 8.69 -4.85 14.20
C LYS A 175 7.70 -4.37 15.26
N SER A 176 6.76 -5.22 15.65
CA SER A 176 5.78 -4.90 16.71
C SER A 176 6.25 -5.32 18.11
N PHE A 177 7.39 -6.02 18.22
CA PHE A 177 8.01 -6.24 19.53
C PHE A 177 8.67 -4.96 20.00
N ASP A 178 8.39 -4.60 21.24
CA ASP A 178 8.80 -3.36 21.87
C ASP A 178 10.32 -3.21 21.81
N ILE A 179 10.77 -2.26 20.99
CA ILE A 179 12.08 -1.66 21.17
C ILE A 179 11.77 -0.38 21.93
N ASP A 180 11.65 -0.48 23.25
CA ASP A 180 11.70 0.71 24.10
C ASP A 180 13.02 1.42 23.83
N GLU A 181 12.96 2.58 23.15
CA GLU A 181 14.10 3.46 22.88
C GLU A 181 14.58 4.20 24.15
N ASP A 182 14.20 3.74 25.35
CA ASP A 182 14.59 4.37 26.61
C ASP A 182 15.98 3.95 27.12
N ILE A 183 16.78 3.33 26.25
CA ILE A 183 18.23 3.15 26.47
C ILE A 183 18.98 4.41 26.00
N THR A 184 18.42 5.60 26.22
CA THR A 184 19.17 6.84 26.04
C THR A 184 19.86 7.17 27.36
N LEU A 185 21.08 6.68 27.51
CA LEU A 185 21.93 6.97 28.66
C LEU A 185 22.22 8.48 28.68
N SER A 186 21.58 9.21 29.60
CA SER A 186 21.84 10.65 29.73
C SER A 186 23.13 10.86 30.52
N VAL A 187 24.19 11.25 29.81
CA VAL A 187 25.50 11.56 30.38
C VAL A 187 25.54 13.06 30.69
N ARG A 188 25.59 13.43 31.98
CA ARG A 188 25.75 14.84 32.38
C ARG A 188 26.99 15.01 33.26
N PRO A 189 27.83 16.03 32.98
CA PRO A 189 28.93 16.38 33.86
C PRO A 189 28.36 17.00 35.15
N VAL A 190 28.83 16.52 36.29
CA VAL A 190 28.44 17.04 37.60
C VAL A 190 29.71 17.45 38.34
N ILE A 191 29.73 18.68 38.83
CA ILE A 191 30.85 19.22 39.59
C ILE A 191 30.54 18.98 41.06
N ASN A 192 31.22 18.02 41.68
CA ASN A 192 31.06 17.71 43.09
C ASN A 192 32.20 18.36 43.90
N PRO A 193 31.91 19.27 44.85
CA PRO A 193 32.93 19.97 45.62
C PRO A 193 33.79 19.05 46.50
N SER A 194 33.39 17.80 46.74
CA SER A 194 34.14 16.81 47.53
C SER A 194 34.94 15.80 46.70
N PHE A 195 34.59 15.57 45.42
CA PHE A 195 35.19 14.51 44.58
C PHE A 195 35.66 14.98 43.19
N GLY A 196 35.55 16.28 42.87
CA GLY A 196 35.99 16.85 41.60
C GLY A 196 34.94 16.76 40.48
N VAL A 197 35.40 16.76 39.22
CA VAL A 197 34.53 16.65 38.03
C VAL A 197 34.16 15.19 37.81
N GLY A 198 32.88 14.86 37.95
CA GLY A 198 32.35 13.52 37.75
C GLY A 198 31.33 13.46 36.62
N VAL A 199 30.99 12.23 36.21
CA VAL A 199 29.93 11.96 35.23
C VAL A 199 28.85 11.16 35.95
N VAL A 200 27.61 11.66 35.90
CA VAL A 200 26.46 10.92 36.42
C VAL A 200 25.67 10.34 35.25
N LEU A 201 25.31 9.07 35.39
CA LEU A 201 24.44 8.35 34.48
C LEU A 201 23.08 8.22 35.16
N SER A 202 22.02 8.73 34.53
CA SER A 202 20.65 8.49 35.00
C SER A 202 19.80 7.94 33.85
N PRO A 203 19.08 6.82 34.08
CA PRO A 203 17.99 6.41 33.21
C PRO A 203 16.85 7.43 33.33
N LYS A 204 16.05 7.58 32.28
CA LYS A 204 14.82 8.38 32.32
C LYS A 204 13.63 7.54 32.76
#